data_AF-A0AAU2MLS6-F1
#
_entry.id   AF-A0AAU2MLS6-F1
#
_cell.length_a   1.000
_cell.length_b   1.000
_cell.length_c   1.000
_cell.angle_alpha   90.00
_cell.angle_beta   90.00
_cell.angle_gamma   90.00
#
_symmetry.space_group_name_H-M   'P 1'
#
loop_
_entity.id
_entity.type
_entity.pdbx_description
1 polymer ?
#
loop_
_entity_poly.entity_id
_entity_poly.type
_entity_poly.pdbx_seq_one_letter_code
_entity_poly.pdbx_strand_id
1 'polypeptide(L)'
;MSDDMSDSHFAIAAPARGDVLLPIDMDAIRRVAGVMRTERAAVCEAAGIPDDSGWLAQLVEPDLDSYQEFAAQLREGIDRELLWAVPEMCAKALGDNGATRTLLGDQLLDTPFFHHGDLVVKGHLHVVAPFVLTGSLTVEGVLMDCAPDSVVAIRGDVTARGMFTDGDVDCGDIQAEVVYGSYNDHTLQAGTIRARLVIEDDHETIATVEADLYFDQDDYQYDDEDVLAQLRGLLVDEVFAADEDEDEETLDHGLLFERLGEGLPVFRLPAAPKER
;
A
#
# COMPACT_ATOMS: atom_id res chain seq x y z
N MET A 1 -6.12 -17.71 14.09
CA MET A 1 -7.14 -18.40 13.29
C MET A 1 -7.09 -17.72 11.94
N SER A 2 -7.03 -18.47 10.85
CA SER A 2 -7.00 -17.90 9.50
C SER A 2 -8.43 -17.46 9.16
N ASP A 3 -8.73 -16.17 9.31
CA ASP A 3 -9.97 -15.64 8.78
C ASP A 3 -9.87 -15.57 7.26
N ASP A 4 -10.64 -16.47 6.67
CA ASP A 4 -10.73 -16.79 5.27
C ASP A 4 -11.55 -15.69 4.59
N MET A 5 -10.88 -14.59 4.21
CA MET A 5 -11.39 -13.52 3.36
C MET A 5 -11.62 -13.99 1.90
N SER A 6 -12.19 -15.18 1.70
CA SER A 6 -12.47 -15.71 0.35
C SER A 6 -13.85 -15.33 -0.21
N ASP A 7 -14.73 -14.65 0.55
CA ASP A 7 -16.13 -14.49 0.14
C ASP A 7 -16.70 -13.05 0.12
N SER A 8 -15.88 -11.98 0.13
CA SER A 8 -16.38 -10.64 -0.24
C SER A 8 -16.58 -10.56 -1.76
N HIS A 9 -17.85 -10.57 -2.18
CA HIS A 9 -18.28 -10.59 -3.58
C HIS A 9 -18.08 -9.24 -4.29
N PHE A 10 -16.84 -8.77 -4.41
CA PHE A 10 -16.53 -7.77 -5.43
C PHE A 10 -16.58 -8.45 -6.80
N ALA A 11 -17.43 -7.95 -7.70
CA ALA A 11 -17.49 -8.44 -9.08
C ALA A 11 -16.22 -7.99 -9.83
N ILE A 12 -15.11 -8.67 -9.58
CA ILE A 12 -13.81 -8.36 -10.16
C ILE A 12 -13.84 -8.63 -11.66
N ALA A 13 -13.59 -7.60 -12.46
CA ALA A 13 -13.32 -7.77 -13.88
C ALA A 13 -11.99 -8.51 -14.05
N ALA A 14 -11.98 -9.56 -14.88
CA ALA A 14 -10.75 -10.26 -15.22
C ALA A 14 -9.68 -9.26 -15.72
N PRO A 15 -8.40 -9.42 -15.33
CA PRO A 15 -7.35 -8.47 -15.68
C PRO A 15 -7.27 -8.28 -17.20
N ALA A 16 -6.90 -7.08 -17.63
CA ALA A 16 -6.63 -6.77 -19.02
C ALA A 16 -5.50 -7.69 -19.54
N ARG A 17 -5.87 -8.84 -20.12
CA ARG A 17 -4.95 -9.73 -20.83
C ARG A 17 -4.33 -8.94 -21.99
N GLY A 18 -3.12 -8.43 -21.79
CA GLY A 18 -2.43 -7.67 -22.83
C GLY A 18 -1.12 -7.01 -22.46
N ASP A 19 -0.61 -7.14 -21.24
CA ASP A 19 0.64 -6.47 -20.88
C ASP A 19 1.83 -7.17 -21.54
N VAL A 20 2.36 -6.49 -22.55
CA VAL A 20 3.66 -6.83 -23.13
C VAL A 20 4.70 -6.61 -22.03
N LEU A 21 5.40 -7.69 -21.67
CA LEU A 21 6.52 -7.63 -20.72
C LEU A 21 7.49 -6.53 -21.17
N LEU A 22 7.87 -5.66 -20.24
CA LEU A 22 8.81 -4.59 -20.54
C LEU A 22 10.21 -5.18 -20.49
N PRO A 23 10.96 -5.22 -21.61
CA PRO A 23 12.32 -5.76 -21.61
C PRO A 23 13.21 -4.99 -20.63
N ILE A 24 14.06 -5.72 -19.92
CA ILE A 24 15.00 -5.14 -18.96
C ILE A 24 16.43 -5.13 -19.51
N ASP A 25 17.14 -4.02 -19.35
CA ASP A 25 18.59 -3.95 -19.54
C ASP A 25 19.26 -4.22 -18.19
N MET A 26 19.59 -5.48 -17.92
CA MET A 26 20.24 -5.86 -16.66
C MET A 26 21.61 -5.19 -16.47
N ASP A 27 22.32 -4.84 -17.54
CA ASP A 27 23.58 -4.09 -17.42
C ASP A 27 23.32 -2.64 -16.97
N ALA A 28 22.23 -2.02 -17.43
CA ALA A 28 21.80 -0.72 -16.93
C ALA A 28 21.40 -0.78 -15.45
N ILE A 29 20.60 -1.77 -15.07
CA ILE A 29 20.17 -1.98 -13.67
C ILE A 29 21.38 -2.19 -12.75
N ARG A 30 22.34 -3.05 -13.14
CA ARG A 30 23.57 -3.29 -12.37
C ARG A 30 24.44 -2.03 -12.24
N ARG A 31 24.54 -1.21 -13.29
CA ARG A 31 25.25 0.07 -13.24
C ARG A 31 24.60 1.02 -12.22
N VAL A 32 23.27 1.14 -12.25
CA VAL A 32 22.51 1.97 -11.32
C VAL A 32 22.65 1.46 -9.88
N ALA A 33 22.48 0.16 -9.66
CA ALA A 33 22.65 -0.47 -8.35
C ALA A 33 24.04 -0.17 -7.75
N GLY A 34 25.10 -0.24 -8.57
CA GLY A 34 26.46 0.10 -8.15
C GLY A 34 26.64 1.56 -7.73
N VAL A 35 25.99 2.50 -8.43
CA VAL A 35 25.98 3.92 -8.06
C VAL A 35 25.21 4.12 -6.75
N MET A 36 23.98 3.61 -6.65
CA MET A 36 23.15 3.73 -5.44
C MET A 36 23.83 3.13 -4.22
N ARG A 37 24.51 2.00 -4.38
CA ARG A 37 25.31 1.37 -3.33
C ARG A 37 26.45 2.28 -2.86
N THR A 38 27.18 2.89 -3.79
CA THR A 38 28.28 3.81 -3.46
C THR A 38 27.77 5.06 -2.73
N GLU A 39 26.64 5.60 -3.17
CA GLU A 39 25.98 6.74 -2.52
C GLU A 39 25.52 6.39 -1.10
N ARG A 40 24.85 5.24 -0.91
CA ARG A 40 24.39 4.78 0.41
C ARG A 40 25.55 4.51 1.36
N ALA A 41 26.60 3.82 0.90
CA ALA A 41 27.80 3.57 1.71
C ALA A 41 28.44 4.87 2.22
N ALA A 42 28.50 5.91 1.37
CA ALA A 42 29.02 7.22 1.78
C ALA A 42 28.13 7.92 2.82
N VAL A 43 26.79 7.79 2.71
CA VAL A 43 25.84 8.29 3.71
C VAL A 43 26.01 7.55 5.04
N CYS A 44 26.10 6.22 5.01
CA CYS A 44 26.31 5.41 6.22
C CYS A 44 27.63 5.74 6.91
N GLU A 45 28.72 5.88 6.15
CA GLU A 45 30.03 6.30 6.67
C GLU A 45 29.96 7.68 7.34
N ALA A 46 29.30 8.64 6.70
CA ALA A 46 29.13 10.00 7.24
C ALA A 46 28.27 10.02 8.52
N ALA A 47 27.28 9.14 8.62
CA ALA A 47 26.40 9.00 9.79
C ALA A 47 27.01 8.11 10.89
N GLY A 48 28.08 7.37 10.61
CA GLY A 48 28.70 6.43 11.56
C GLY A 48 27.85 5.18 11.83
N ILE A 49 26.98 4.80 10.89
CA ILE A 49 26.13 3.61 10.97
C ILE A 49 26.64 2.49 10.05
N PRO A 50 26.30 1.22 10.31
CA PRO A 50 26.68 0.12 9.44
C PRO A 50 26.19 0.31 8.00
N ASP A 51 27.03 -0.07 7.03
CA ASP A 51 26.65 -0.13 5.63
C ASP A 51 26.04 -1.51 5.32
N ASP A 52 24.74 -1.52 5.04
CA ASP A 52 23.95 -2.69 4.67
C ASP A 52 23.76 -2.81 3.15
N SER A 53 24.26 -1.87 2.35
CA SER A 53 23.94 -1.72 0.91
C SER A 53 24.37 -2.88 0.00
N GLY A 54 24.98 -3.93 0.55
CA GLY A 54 25.35 -5.15 -0.16
C GLY A 54 24.16 -5.89 -0.79
N TRP A 55 22.95 -5.74 -0.22
CA TRP A 55 21.72 -6.34 -0.75
C TRP A 55 21.40 -5.84 -2.18
N LEU A 56 21.72 -4.58 -2.52
CA LEU A 56 21.49 -4.02 -3.87
C LEU A 56 22.24 -4.82 -4.93
N ALA A 57 23.42 -5.35 -4.59
CA ALA A 57 24.20 -6.19 -5.50
C ALA A 57 23.61 -7.60 -5.64
N GLN A 58 23.02 -8.14 -4.56
CA GLN A 58 22.35 -9.45 -4.57
C GLN A 58 21.06 -9.40 -5.38
N LEU A 59 20.27 -8.34 -5.23
CA LEU A 59 19.00 -8.15 -5.94
C LEU A 59 19.16 -8.17 -7.47
N VAL A 60 20.30 -7.70 -7.98
CA VAL A 60 20.59 -7.59 -9.42
C VAL A 60 21.55 -8.67 -9.93
N GLU A 61 21.86 -9.67 -9.10
CA GLU A 61 22.70 -10.81 -9.48
C GLU A 61 22.02 -11.68 -10.56
N PRO A 62 20.73 -12.06 -10.44
CA PRO A 62 20.07 -12.86 -11.45
C PRO A 62 19.99 -12.17 -12.81
N ASP A 63 20.11 -12.94 -13.90
CA ASP A 63 19.77 -12.46 -15.25
C ASP A 63 18.28 -12.66 -15.48
N LEU A 64 17.57 -11.57 -15.79
CA LEU A 64 16.13 -11.53 -15.98
C LEU A 64 15.79 -10.96 -17.35
N ASP A 65 14.64 -11.34 -17.88
CA ASP A 65 14.19 -10.95 -19.21
C ASP A 65 13.24 -9.74 -19.19
N SER A 66 12.66 -9.41 -18.03
CA SER A 66 11.73 -8.28 -17.92
C SER A 66 11.71 -7.60 -16.55
N TYR A 67 11.17 -6.38 -16.52
CA TYR A 67 10.91 -5.66 -15.26
C TYR A 67 9.82 -6.33 -14.40
N GLN A 68 8.90 -7.08 -15.01
CA GLN A 68 7.91 -7.86 -14.27
C GLN A 68 8.55 -9.05 -13.56
N GLU A 69 9.52 -9.72 -14.18
CA GLU A 69 10.33 -10.74 -13.49
C GLU A 69 11.18 -10.12 -12.38
N PHE A 70 11.70 -8.91 -12.60
CA PHE A 70 12.40 -8.18 -11.56
C PHE A 70 11.51 -7.84 -10.36
N ALA A 71 10.28 -7.37 -10.60
CA ALA A 71 9.27 -7.16 -9.58
C ALA A 71 8.85 -8.46 -8.88
N ALA A 72 8.79 -9.59 -9.60
CA ALA A 72 8.44 -10.88 -9.03
C ALA A 72 9.39 -11.30 -7.89
N GLN A 73 10.66 -10.90 -7.96
CA GLN A 73 11.65 -11.19 -6.92
C GLN A 73 11.34 -10.52 -5.57
N LEU A 74 10.48 -9.50 -5.52
CA LEU A 74 10.13 -8.83 -4.26
C LEU A 74 9.54 -9.80 -3.22
N ARG A 75 8.91 -10.90 -3.67
CA ARG A 75 8.37 -11.93 -2.77
C ARG A 75 9.44 -12.72 -2.02
N GLU A 76 10.67 -12.79 -2.53
CA GLU A 76 11.67 -13.76 -2.07
C GLU A 76 12.68 -13.21 -1.05
N GLY A 77 12.23 -12.36 -0.11
CA GLY A 77 13.02 -11.97 1.06
C GLY A 77 13.88 -10.72 0.86
N ILE A 78 13.34 -9.72 0.18
CA ILE A 78 13.89 -8.37 0.26
C ILE A 78 13.60 -7.81 1.64
N ASP A 79 14.61 -7.19 2.23
CA ASP A 79 14.46 -6.43 3.46
C ASP A 79 13.50 -5.24 3.23
N ARG A 80 12.48 -5.14 4.06
CA ARG A 80 11.35 -4.21 3.87
C ARG A 80 11.79 -2.76 3.91
N GLU A 81 12.80 -2.43 4.71
CA GLU A 81 13.39 -1.09 4.80
C GLU A 81 14.01 -0.61 3.47
N LEU A 82 14.12 -1.53 2.50
CA LEU A 82 14.86 -1.36 1.27
C LEU A 82 13.94 -1.40 0.03
N LEU A 83 12.63 -1.55 0.22
CA LEU A 83 11.63 -1.58 -0.87
C LEU A 83 11.64 -0.30 -1.72
N TRP A 84 11.78 0.88 -1.10
CA TRP A 84 11.86 2.18 -1.80
C TRP A 84 12.90 2.23 -2.93
N ALA A 85 14.00 1.48 -2.79
CA ALA A 85 15.11 1.55 -3.74
C ALA A 85 14.81 0.81 -5.05
N VAL A 86 13.86 -0.11 -5.07
CA VAL A 86 13.47 -0.87 -6.27
C VAL A 86 12.88 0.05 -7.35
N PRO A 87 11.78 0.80 -7.11
CA PRO A 87 11.22 1.65 -8.15
C PRO A 87 12.14 2.83 -8.50
N GLU A 88 12.97 3.33 -7.57
CA GLU A 88 14.01 4.34 -7.85
C GLU A 88 15.09 3.81 -8.80
N MET A 89 15.58 2.59 -8.57
CA MET A 89 16.56 1.95 -9.45
C MET A 89 15.98 1.70 -10.84
N CYS A 90 14.74 1.20 -10.92
CA CYS A 90 14.04 1.01 -12.18
C CYS A 90 13.87 2.34 -12.94
N ALA A 91 13.47 3.41 -12.24
CA ALA A 91 13.34 4.75 -12.82
C ALA A 91 14.67 5.24 -13.39
N LYS A 92 15.76 5.17 -12.62
CA LYS A 92 17.11 5.59 -13.07
C LYS A 92 17.62 4.78 -14.26
N ALA A 93 17.31 3.49 -14.33
CA ALA A 93 17.73 2.62 -15.44
C ALA A 93 16.94 2.88 -16.72
N LEU A 94 15.64 3.13 -16.60
CA LEU A 94 14.76 3.44 -17.73
C LEU A 94 14.91 4.89 -18.24
N GLY A 95 15.34 5.80 -17.36
CA GLY A 95 15.61 7.19 -17.69
C GLY A 95 14.42 8.10 -17.48
N ASP A 96 13.71 8.43 -18.56
CA ASP A 96 12.57 9.34 -18.67
C ASP A 96 11.52 9.16 -17.55
N ASN A 97 10.56 10.06 -17.38
CA ASN A 97 9.51 9.93 -16.34
C ASN A 97 8.48 8.80 -16.62
N GLY A 98 8.71 7.95 -17.62
CA GLY A 98 7.71 7.00 -18.11
C GLY A 98 6.48 7.68 -18.71
N ALA A 99 5.43 6.91 -18.97
CA ALA A 99 4.19 7.41 -19.54
C ALA A 99 3.01 7.03 -18.65
N THR A 100 2.13 7.99 -18.35
CA THR A 100 0.92 7.70 -17.57
C THR A 100 0.05 6.65 -18.25
N ARG A 101 -0.34 5.62 -17.50
CA ARG A 101 -1.28 4.58 -17.93
C ARG A 101 -2.60 4.71 -17.17
N THR A 102 -3.72 4.47 -17.87
CA THR A 102 -5.04 4.40 -17.25
C THR A 102 -5.64 3.00 -17.42
N LEU A 103 -6.07 2.41 -16.30
CA LEU A 103 -6.86 1.18 -16.25
C LEU A 103 -8.33 1.56 -15.98
N LEU A 104 -9.25 0.92 -16.68
CA LEU A 104 -10.68 1.22 -16.60
C LEU A 104 -11.43 0.14 -15.81
N GLY A 105 -12.26 0.57 -14.87
CA GLY A 105 -12.99 -0.32 -13.98
C GLY A 105 -12.08 -0.96 -12.93
N ASP A 106 -12.67 -1.85 -12.15
CA ASP A 106 -11.99 -2.53 -11.05
C ASP A 106 -10.89 -3.46 -11.56
N GLN A 107 -9.75 -3.44 -10.87
CA GLN A 107 -8.58 -4.23 -11.23
C GLN A 107 -8.23 -5.18 -10.09
N LEU A 108 -8.01 -6.45 -10.45
CA LEU A 108 -7.30 -7.40 -9.62
C LEU A 108 -5.96 -7.70 -10.26
N LEU A 109 -4.88 -7.45 -9.52
CA LEU A 109 -3.51 -7.74 -9.92
C LEU A 109 -3.01 -8.94 -9.13
N ASP A 110 -3.17 -10.12 -9.74
CA ASP A 110 -2.78 -11.43 -9.19
C ASP A 110 -1.47 -11.97 -9.76
N THR A 111 -0.79 -11.16 -10.58
CA THR A 111 0.52 -11.46 -11.15
C THR A 111 1.46 -10.26 -10.98
N PRO A 112 2.79 -10.48 -10.93
CA PRO A 112 3.75 -9.39 -10.79
C PRO A 112 3.52 -8.28 -11.82
N PHE A 113 3.27 -7.08 -11.32
CA PHE A 113 2.96 -5.90 -12.12
C PHE A 113 4.11 -4.90 -12.03
N PHE A 114 4.53 -4.41 -13.19
CA PHE A 114 5.48 -3.31 -13.30
C PHE A 114 4.96 -2.28 -14.28
N HIS A 115 5.03 -1.00 -13.89
CA HIS A 115 4.80 0.09 -14.81
C HIS A 115 5.79 1.25 -14.61
N HIS A 116 6.32 1.74 -15.74
CA HIS A 116 7.18 2.90 -15.79
C HIS A 116 6.36 4.16 -16.10
N GLY A 117 6.13 4.96 -15.06
CA GLY A 117 5.30 6.16 -15.08
C GLY A 117 4.17 6.10 -14.06
N ASP A 118 3.25 7.05 -14.16
CA ASP A 118 2.08 7.13 -13.26
C ASP A 118 0.99 6.13 -13.67
N LEU A 119 0.30 5.57 -12.68
CA LEU A 119 -0.86 4.70 -12.91
C LEU A 119 -2.14 5.35 -12.40
N VAL A 120 -3.18 5.36 -13.23
CA VAL A 120 -4.53 5.78 -12.85
C VAL A 120 -5.49 4.61 -12.99
N VAL A 121 -6.21 4.26 -11.93
CA VAL A 121 -7.26 3.23 -11.92
C VAL A 121 -8.62 3.90 -11.75
N LYS A 122 -9.49 3.74 -12.75
CA LYS A 122 -10.87 4.26 -12.75
C LYS A 122 -11.85 3.25 -12.13
N GLY A 123 -11.57 2.86 -10.89
CA GLY A 123 -12.28 1.82 -10.14
C GLY A 123 -11.52 1.46 -8.85
N HIS A 124 -11.79 0.28 -8.30
CA HIS A 124 -11.02 -0.32 -7.20
C HIS A 124 -9.74 -0.98 -7.71
N LEU A 125 -8.71 -1.05 -6.88
CA LEU A 125 -7.47 -1.76 -7.17
C LEU A 125 -7.17 -2.74 -6.05
N HIS A 126 -7.21 -4.03 -6.37
CA HIS A 126 -6.85 -5.12 -5.46
C HIS A 126 -5.52 -5.72 -5.91
N VAL A 127 -4.53 -5.72 -5.04
CA VAL A 127 -3.17 -6.17 -5.31
C VAL A 127 -2.88 -7.41 -4.46
N VAL A 128 -2.69 -8.55 -5.11
CA VAL A 128 -2.33 -9.83 -4.46
C VAL A 128 -1.01 -10.38 -5.02
N ALA A 129 -0.18 -9.48 -5.55
CA ALA A 129 1.11 -9.77 -6.15
C ALA A 129 2.05 -8.57 -6.09
N PRO A 130 3.36 -8.75 -6.37
CA PRO A 130 4.31 -7.66 -6.44
C PRO A 130 3.84 -6.59 -7.40
N PHE A 131 3.85 -5.35 -6.94
CA PHE A 131 3.35 -4.21 -7.65
C PHE A 131 4.35 -3.07 -7.59
N VAL A 132 4.97 -2.76 -8.72
CA VAL A 132 6.05 -1.77 -8.80
C VAL A 132 5.69 -0.64 -9.76
N LEU A 133 5.73 0.59 -9.26
CA LEU A 133 5.55 1.82 -10.05
C LEU A 133 6.73 2.77 -9.89
N THR A 134 7.24 3.29 -11.01
CA THR A 134 8.26 4.35 -10.97
C THR A 134 7.67 5.77 -10.84
N GLY A 135 6.34 5.90 -10.92
CA GLY A 135 5.59 7.16 -10.77
C GLY A 135 4.59 7.07 -9.61
N SER A 136 3.56 7.92 -9.66
CA SER A 136 2.49 7.98 -8.67
C SER A 136 1.32 7.05 -9.01
N LEU A 137 0.54 6.68 -7.98
CA LEU A 137 -0.68 5.91 -8.12
C LEU A 137 -1.91 6.76 -7.78
N THR A 138 -2.91 6.74 -8.66
CA THR A 138 -4.24 7.30 -8.38
C THR A 138 -5.30 6.23 -8.57
N VAL A 139 -6.02 5.89 -7.51
CA VAL A 139 -7.17 4.98 -7.52
C VAL A 139 -8.42 5.79 -7.22
N GLU A 140 -9.41 5.80 -8.11
CA GLU A 140 -10.66 6.54 -7.84
C GLU A 140 -11.52 5.88 -6.75
N GLY A 141 -11.38 4.56 -6.59
CA GLY A 141 -12.02 3.76 -5.56
C GLY A 141 -11.10 3.46 -4.36
N VAL A 142 -11.10 2.21 -3.93
CA VAL A 142 -10.28 1.73 -2.81
C VAL A 142 -9.05 1.00 -3.34
N LEU A 143 -7.92 1.22 -2.68
CA LEU A 143 -6.71 0.41 -2.83
C LEU A 143 -6.73 -0.64 -1.73
N MET A 144 -6.66 -1.91 -2.11
CA MET A 144 -6.47 -3.02 -1.18
C MET A 144 -5.23 -3.79 -1.63
N ASP A 145 -4.29 -4.02 -0.74
CA ASP A 145 -3.28 -5.05 -0.96
C ASP A 145 -3.38 -6.12 0.12
N CYS A 146 -3.18 -7.38 -0.30
CA CYS A 146 -3.33 -8.54 0.56
C CYS A 146 -2.09 -9.46 0.56
N ALA A 147 -1.48 -9.60 1.73
CA ALA A 147 -0.46 -10.55 2.12
C ALA A 147 -0.94 -12.02 1.97
N PRO A 148 -0.01 -12.99 1.95
CA PRO A 148 1.46 -12.86 2.03
C PRO A 148 2.11 -12.52 0.69
N ASP A 149 1.33 -12.45 -0.39
CA ASP A 149 1.85 -12.38 -1.74
C ASP A 149 1.97 -10.95 -2.30
N SER A 150 1.30 -9.95 -1.68
CA SER A 150 1.44 -8.54 -2.03
C SER A 150 2.75 -7.96 -1.52
N VAL A 151 3.45 -7.25 -2.40
CA VAL A 151 4.53 -6.33 -2.04
C VAL A 151 4.41 -5.12 -2.96
N VAL A 152 4.06 -3.97 -2.40
CA VAL A 152 3.74 -2.75 -3.12
C VAL A 152 4.90 -1.77 -2.98
N ALA A 153 5.54 -1.40 -4.10
CA ALA A 153 6.63 -0.42 -4.12
C ALA A 153 6.36 0.67 -5.16
N ILE A 154 6.03 1.86 -4.70
CA ILE A 154 5.60 2.98 -5.53
C ILE A 154 6.54 4.16 -5.27
N ARG A 155 7.32 4.59 -6.27
CA ARG A 155 8.24 5.71 -6.07
C ARG A 155 7.55 7.04 -5.75
N GLY A 156 6.34 7.24 -6.27
CA GLY A 156 5.56 8.46 -6.10
C GLY A 156 4.49 8.37 -5.02
N ASP A 157 3.63 9.39 -5.02
CA ASP A 157 2.51 9.51 -4.09
C ASP A 157 1.36 8.56 -4.46
N VAL A 158 0.56 8.21 -3.45
CA VAL A 158 -0.66 7.42 -3.58
C VAL A 158 -1.87 8.29 -3.26
N THR A 159 -2.85 8.31 -4.15
CA THR A 159 -4.18 8.88 -3.89
C THR A 159 -5.23 7.80 -4.08
N ALA A 160 -6.06 7.58 -3.06
CA ALA A 160 -7.18 6.66 -3.09
C ALA A 160 -8.36 7.24 -2.31
N ARG A 161 -9.54 6.62 -2.42
CA ARG A 161 -10.65 6.94 -1.52
C ARG A 161 -10.44 6.30 -0.14
N GLY A 162 -10.01 5.05 -0.12
CA GLY A 162 -9.58 4.33 1.06
C GLY A 162 -8.41 3.43 0.71
N MET A 163 -7.55 3.17 1.68
CA MET A 163 -6.45 2.22 1.56
C MET A 163 -6.53 1.19 2.69
N PHE A 164 -6.61 -0.09 2.32
CA PHE A 164 -6.43 -1.22 3.21
C PHE A 164 -5.11 -1.91 2.85
N THR A 165 -4.31 -2.22 3.86
CA THR A 165 -3.09 -3.02 3.71
C THR A 165 -3.02 -4.03 4.83
N ASP A 166 -2.68 -5.27 4.50
CA ASP A 166 -2.13 -6.23 5.46
C ASP A 166 -0.74 -6.75 4.99
N GLY A 167 -0.20 -6.17 3.91
CA GLY A 167 1.07 -6.51 3.28
C GLY A 167 2.13 -5.42 3.38
N ASP A 168 3.24 -5.62 2.67
CA ASP A 168 4.35 -4.68 2.66
C ASP A 168 4.11 -3.59 1.61
N VAL A 169 4.06 -2.34 2.05
CA VAL A 169 3.85 -1.17 1.18
C VAL A 169 4.93 -0.12 1.43
N ASP A 170 5.60 0.32 0.37
CA ASP A 170 6.51 1.46 0.38
C ASP A 170 6.08 2.48 -0.68
N CYS A 171 5.79 3.71 -0.27
CA CYS A 171 5.43 4.77 -1.19
C CYS A 171 5.82 6.19 -0.73
N GLY A 172 5.52 7.18 -1.58
CA GLY A 172 5.60 8.60 -1.24
C GLY A 172 4.55 9.03 -0.22
N ASP A 173 3.90 10.18 -0.45
CA ASP A 173 2.79 10.61 0.42
C ASP A 173 1.50 9.83 0.09
N ILE A 174 0.68 9.56 1.11
CA ILE A 174 -0.64 8.94 0.96
C ILE A 174 -1.72 10.00 1.21
N GLN A 175 -2.69 10.07 0.31
CA GLN A 175 -3.92 10.82 0.50
C GLN A 175 -5.14 9.89 0.34
N ALA A 176 -5.90 9.72 1.41
CA ALA A 176 -7.12 8.91 1.44
C ALA A 176 -8.16 9.46 2.41
N GLU A 177 -9.41 8.97 2.39
CA GLU A 177 -10.35 9.26 3.48
C GLU A 177 -10.04 8.39 4.71
N VAL A 178 -9.71 7.12 4.47
CA VAL A 178 -9.35 6.11 5.49
C VAL A 178 -8.08 5.38 5.07
N VAL A 179 -7.15 5.18 6.00
CA VAL A 179 -6.04 4.23 5.88
C VAL A 179 -6.15 3.22 7.02
N TYR A 180 -6.17 1.93 6.69
CA TYR A 180 -6.28 0.84 7.66
C TYR A 180 -5.16 -0.16 7.38
N GLY A 181 -4.22 -0.30 8.31
CA GLY A 181 -3.24 -1.38 8.32
C GLY A 181 -3.71 -2.49 9.25
N SER A 182 -3.64 -3.75 8.82
CA SER A 182 -3.96 -4.93 9.63
C SER A 182 -2.78 -5.92 9.65
N TYR A 183 -2.65 -6.72 10.70
CA TYR A 183 -1.60 -7.75 10.90
C TYR A 183 -0.18 -7.21 11.16
N ASN A 184 0.55 -7.88 12.05
CA ASN A 184 1.90 -7.49 12.52
C ASN A 184 3.08 -8.03 11.73
N ASP A 185 2.82 -8.81 10.71
CA ASP A 185 3.88 -9.44 9.95
C ASP A 185 4.38 -8.54 8.83
N HIS A 186 3.87 -7.33 8.61
CA HIS A 186 4.22 -6.45 7.48
C HIS A 186 4.24 -4.97 7.86
N THR A 187 4.78 -4.11 6.98
CA THR A 187 4.96 -2.68 7.26
C THR A 187 4.38 -1.80 6.16
N LEU A 188 3.70 -0.72 6.57
CA LEU A 188 3.34 0.42 5.71
C LEU A 188 4.35 1.55 5.89
N GLN A 189 5.19 1.79 4.88
CA GLN A 189 6.13 2.91 4.83
C GLN A 189 5.67 3.99 3.85
N ALA A 190 5.57 5.23 4.33
CA ALA A 190 5.16 6.38 3.53
C ALA A 190 5.84 7.68 4.03
N GLY A 191 5.80 8.74 3.21
CA GLY A 191 6.24 10.06 3.63
C GLY A 191 5.29 10.66 4.69
N THR A 192 4.15 11.18 4.21
CA THR A 192 3.05 11.66 5.05
C THR A 192 1.75 10.98 4.67
N ILE A 193 1.00 10.47 5.66
CA ILE A 193 -0.37 9.99 5.50
C ILE A 193 -1.33 11.12 5.85
N ARG A 194 -2.15 11.53 4.88
CA ARG A 194 -3.21 12.52 5.05
C ARG A 194 -4.55 11.84 4.89
N ALA A 195 -5.25 11.68 6.00
CA ALA A 195 -6.55 11.01 6.02
C ALA A 195 -7.49 11.63 7.06
N ARG A 196 -8.72 11.13 7.12
CA ARG A 196 -9.63 11.46 8.23
C ARG A 196 -9.52 10.43 9.35
N LEU A 197 -9.29 9.17 8.98
CA LEU A 197 -9.07 8.07 9.89
C LEU A 197 -7.83 7.29 9.47
N VAL A 198 -6.93 7.05 10.42
CA VAL A 198 -5.81 6.11 10.29
C VAL A 198 -5.90 5.11 11.45
N ILE A 199 -5.84 3.81 11.14
CA ILE A 199 -5.84 2.72 12.11
C ILE A 199 -4.67 1.80 11.83
N GLU A 200 -3.85 1.56 12.85
CA GLU A 200 -2.82 0.52 12.90
C GLU A 200 -3.33 -0.65 13.74
N ASP A 201 -4.00 -1.60 13.11
CA ASP A 201 -4.52 -2.81 13.75
C ASP A 201 -3.44 -3.90 13.78
N ASP A 202 -2.55 -3.76 14.76
CA ASP A 202 -1.33 -4.54 14.90
C ASP A 202 -0.36 -4.39 13.70
N HIS A 203 -0.54 -3.40 12.82
CA HIS A 203 0.26 -3.19 11.61
C HIS A 203 1.23 -2.01 11.74
N GLU A 204 2.53 -2.25 11.61
CA GLU A 204 3.54 -1.21 11.78
C GLU A 204 3.46 -0.17 10.66
N THR A 205 3.24 1.09 11.01
CA THR A 205 3.26 2.21 10.06
C THR A 205 4.44 3.15 10.32
N ILE A 206 5.27 3.33 9.31
CA ILE A 206 6.43 4.24 9.32
C ILE A 206 6.10 5.45 8.43
N ALA A 207 5.42 6.44 9.01
CA ALA A 207 5.05 7.67 8.32
C ALA A 207 4.81 8.85 9.28
N THR A 208 4.79 10.08 8.76
CA THR A 208 4.13 11.19 9.47
C THR A 208 2.62 11.09 9.27
N VAL A 209 1.82 11.07 10.34
CA VAL A 209 0.35 10.98 10.24
C VAL A 209 -0.32 12.33 10.50
N GLU A 210 -1.11 12.79 9.53
CA GLU A 210 -1.98 13.97 9.60
C GLU A 210 -3.44 13.53 9.42
N ALA A 211 -4.11 13.18 10.53
CA ALA A 211 -5.50 12.69 10.52
C ALA A 211 -6.41 13.35 11.56
N ASP A 212 -7.72 13.35 11.31
CA ASP A 212 -8.73 13.81 12.30
C ASP A 212 -8.74 12.86 13.51
N LEU A 213 -8.62 11.56 13.25
CA LEU A 213 -8.49 10.49 14.24
C LEU A 213 -7.40 9.51 13.77
N TYR A 214 -6.50 9.17 14.69
CA TYR A 214 -5.40 8.25 14.46
C TYR A 214 -5.28 7.33 15.68
N PHE A 215 -5.28 6.02 15.43
CA PHE A 215 -4.92 5.00 16.41
C PHE A 215 -3.66 4.32 15.91
N ASP A 216 -2.56 4.47 16.66
CA ASP A 216 -1.34 3.72 16.42
C ASP A 216 -1.45 2.29 16.99
N GLN A 217 -0.45 1.45 16.74
CA GLN A 217 -0.42 0.06 17.20
C GLN A 217 -0.59 -0.09 18.73
N ASP A 218 -0.18 0.91 19.52
CA ASP A 218 -0.30 0.87 20.99
C ASP A 218 -1.70 1.30 21.46
N ASP A 219 -2.34 2.23 20.74
CA ASP A 219 -3.63 2.83 21.07
C ASP A 219 -4.83 2.05 20.49
N TYR A 220 -4.66 1.30 19.39
CA TYR A 220 -5.76 0.51 18.81
C TYR A 220 -5.92 -0.84 19.52
N GLN A 221 -6.97 -0.93 20.33
CA GLN A 221 -7.45 -2.21 20.87
C GLN A 221 -8.92 -2.34 20.49
N TYR A 222 -9.25 -3.36 19.70
CA TYR A 222 -10.59 -3.51 19.10
C TYR A 222 -11.72 -3.69 20.13
N ASP A 223 -11.38 -4.16 21.33
CA ASP A 223 -12.28 -4.37 22.47
C ASP A 223 -12.27 -3.22 23.49
N ASP A 224 -11.52 -2.14 23.22
CA ASP A 224 -11.47 -0.98 24.11
C ASP A 224 -12.72 -0.08 23.91
N GLU A 225 -13.47 0.13 25.00
CA GLU A 225 -14.71 0.92 25.00
C GLU A 225 -14.50 2.38 24.55
N ASP A 226 -13.34 3.00 24.86
CA ASP A 226 -13.04 4.38 24.50
C ASP A 226 -12.67 4.48 23.00
N VAL A 227 -11.94 3.50 22.46
CA VAL A 227 -11.68 3.38 21.01
C VAL A 227 -13.00 3.22 20.26
N LEU A 228 -13.84 2.27 20.70
CA LEU A 228 -15.13 2.00 20.07
C LEU A 228 -16.08 3.21 20.14
N ALA A 229 -16.12 3.92 21.27
CA ALA A 229 -16.92 5.13 21.42
C ALA A 229 -16.47 6.26 20.46
N GLN A 230 -15.16 6.43 20.28
CA GLN A 230 -14.60 7.41 19.33
C GLN A 230 -14.95 7.03 17.89
N LEU A 231 -14.75 5.76 17.52
CA LEU A 231 -15.11 5.25 16.20
C LEU A 231 -16.61 5.41 15.92
N ARG A 232 -17.49 5.06 16.87
CA ARG A 232 -18.95 5.24 16.72
C ARG A 232 -19.37 6.71 16.62
N GLY A 233 -18.62 7.61 17.24
CA GLY A 233 -18.81 9.05 17.10
C GLY A 233 -18.47 9.57 15.70
N LEU A 234 -17.47 8.97 15.05
CA LEU A 234 -16.95 9.37 13.75
C LEU A 234 -17.63 8.66 12.57
N LEU A 235 -17.84 7.35 12.68
CA LEU A 235 -18.31 6.45 11.64
C LEU A 235 -19.80 6.15 11.77
N VAL A 236 -20.44 5.83 10.64
CA VAL A 236 -21.85 5.43 10.57
C VAL A 236 -22.07 4.05 11.20
N ASP A 237 -23.29 3.73 11.63
CA ASP A 237 -23.56 2.46 12.33
C ASP A 237 -23.41 1.24 11.41
N GLU A 238 -23.54 1.41 10.09
CA GLU A 238 -23.48 0.34 9.10
C GLU A 238 -22.10 -0.29 8.89
N VAL A 239 -21.05 0.24 9.51
CA VAL A 239 -19.70 -0.36 9.47
C VAL A 239 -19.36 -1.12 10.76
N PHE A 240 -20.34 -1.29 11.65
CA PHE A 240 -20.19 -2.08 12.87
C PHE A 240 -21.01 -3.37 12.77
N ALA A 241 -20.42 -4.48 13.19
CA ALA A 241 -21.06 -5.79 13.20
C ALA A 241 -20.67 -6.57 14.47
N ALA A 242 -21.54 -7.48 14.90
CA ALA A 242 -21.22 -8.39 15.98
C ALA A 242 -20.35 -9.52 15.44
N ASP A 243 -19.23 -9.80 16.10
CA ASP A 243 -18.45 -11.01 15.83
C ASP A 243 -19.20 -12.25 16.33
N GLU A 244 -18.98 -13.42 15.72
CA GLU A 244 -19.66 -14.68 16.07
C GLU A 244 -19.42 -15.08 17.54
N ASP A 245 -18.31 -14.62 18.12
CA ASP A 245 -17.87 -14.92 19.48
C ASP A 245 -18.08 -13.75 20.48
N GLU A 246 -18.61 -12.60 20.06
CA GLU A 246 -18.76 -11.40 20.89
C GLU A 246 -20.22 -10.90 20.98
N ASP A 247 -20.62 -10.51 22.20
CA ASP A 247 -21.95 -9.93 22.44
C ASP A 247 -22.02 -8.45 21.99
N GLU A 248 -20.88 -7.82 21.67
CA GLU A 248 -20.76 -6.41 21.32
C GLU A 248 -20.33 -6.23 19.85
N GLU A 249 -20.90 -5.20 19.21
CA GLU A 249 -20.58 -4.86 17.82
C GLU A 249 -19.27 -4.05 17.75
N THR A 250 -18.27 -4.57 17.06
CA THR A 250 -16.97 -3.94 16.79
C THR A 250 -16.93 -3.35 15.38
N LEU A 251 -15.85 -2.61 15.06
CA LEU A 251 -15.65 -2.07 13.71
C LEU A 251 -15.33 -3.23 12.75
N ASP A 252 -16.16 -3.41 11.73
CA ASP A 252 -15.91 -4.35 10.65
C ASP A 252 -15.21 -3.61 9.50
N HIS A 253 -13.92 -3.87 9.32
CA HIS A 253 -13.14 -3.26 8.25
C HIS A 253 -13.67 -3.69 6.86
N GLY A 254 -14.20 -4.89 6.70
CA GLY A 254 -14.83 -5.35 5.47
C GLY A 254 -16.04 -4.48 5.08
N LEU A 255 -16.97 -4.26 6.01
CA LEU A 255 -18.12 -3.37 5.81
C LEU A 255 -17.69 -1.93 5.55
N LEU A 256 -16.64 -1.46 6.23
CA LEU A 256 -16.07 -0.13 6.01
C LEU A 256 -15.57 0.05 4.58
N PHE A 257 -14.77 -0.88 4.07
CA PHE A 257 -14.19 -0.81 2.73
C PHE A 257 -15.19 -1.14 1.62
N GLU A 258 -16.17 -2.02 1.86
CA GLU A 258 -17.32 -2.23 0.96
C GLU A 258 -18.08 -0.91 0.77
N ARG A 259 -18.42 -0.22 1.85
CA ARG A 259 -19.15 1.05 1.80
C ARG A 259 -18.33 2.17 1.14
N LEU A 260 -17.02 2.25 1.40
CA LEU A 260 -16.10 3.12 0.66
C LEU A 260 -16.01 2.73 -0.82
N GLY A 261 -16.14 1.45 -1.15
CA GLY A 261 -16.21 0.98 -2.53
C GLY A 261 -17.44 1.52 -3.26
N GLU A 262 -18.60 1.44 -2.62
CA GLU A 262 -19.90 1.78 -3.22
C GLU A 262 -20.18 3.28 -3.42
N GLY A 263 -19.23 4.18 -3.13
CA GLY A 263 -19.52 5.63 -3.18
C GLY A 263 -20.27 6.15 -1.95
N LEU A 264 -20.56 5.29 -0.96
CA LEU A 264 -21.40 5.64 0.19
C LEU A 264 -20.59 6.38 1.28
N PRO A 265 -21.23 7.26 2.06
CA PRO A 265 -20.56 7.96 3.16
C PRO A 265 -20.29 7.01 4.33
N VAL A 266 -19.05 7.00 4.82
CA VAL A 266 -18.65 6.24 6.02
C VAL A 266 -18.53 7.11 7.28
N PHE A 267 -18.33 8.42 7.10
CA PHE A 267 -18.27 9.37 8.20
C PHE A 267 -19.63 10.00 8.46
N ARG A 268 -19.97 10.16 9.75
CA ARG A 268 -21.12 10.97 10.15
C ARG A 268 -20.88 12.42 9.74
N LEU A 269 -21.95 13.09 9.31
CA LEU A 269 -21.91 14.53 9.08
C LEU A 269 -21.63 15.24 10.42
N PRO A 270 -20.81 16.30 10.43
CA PRO A 270 -20.62 17.09 11.64
C PRO A 270 -21.98 17.58 12.12
N ALA A 271 -22.26 17.38 13.42
CA ALA A 271 -23.51 17.81 14.02
C ALA A 271 -23.72 19.30 13.71
N ALA A 272 -24.90 19.66 13.18
CA ALA A 272 -25.23 21.06 12.94
C ALA A 272 -24.98 21.88 14.22
N PRO A 273 -24.34 23.06 14.13
CA PRO A 273 -24.05 23.85 15.31
C PRO A 273 -25.36 24.11 16.07
N LYS A 274 -25.40 23.70 17.34
CA LYS A 274 -26.55 23.97 18.21
C LYS A 274 -26.73 25.50 18.25
N GLU A 275 -27.81 25.99 17.66
CA GLU A 275 -28.21 27.40 17.79
C GLU A 275 -28.29 27.72 19.29
N ARG A 276 -27.49 28.70 19.72
CA ARG A 276 -27.48 29.23 21.09
C ARG A 276 -28.57 30.27 21.27
#